data_AF-A0ABD5RWA1-F1
#
_entry.id   AF-A0ABD5RWA1-F1
#
_cell.length_a   1.000
_cell.length_b   1.000
_cell.length_c   1.000
_cell.angle_alpha   90.00
_cell.angle_beta   90.00
_cell.angle_gamma   90.00
#
_symmetry.space_group_name_H-M   'P 1'
#
loop_
_entity.id
_entity.type
_entity.pdbx_description
1 polymer ?
#
loop_
_entity_poly.entity_id
_entity_poly.type
_entity_poly.pdbx_seq_one_letter_code
_entity_poly.pdbx_strand_id
1 'polypeptide(L)'
;MPVLEDADHRDYAIAGRFGKSVTVTDGEWILHQSPVEGNEPLYWYGHHDAKFIPYDLGPYGGGRREVDCESWATPTWLSDKRDDPNELVNLADERPDKLREMQVALRETLVDLDAPDEQLDRLGIRNA
;
A
#
# COMPACT_ATOMS: atom_id res chain seq x y z
N MET A 1 3.60 -9.25 22.54
CA MET A 1 2.84 -10.52 22.44
C MET A 1 3.82 -11.67 22.61
N PRO A 2 3.67 -12.54 23.63
CA PRO A 2 4.70 -13.52 24.01
C PRO A 2 4.96 -14.63 22.97
N VAL A 3 4.16 -14.73 21.91
CA VAL A 3 4.31 -15.75 20.85
C VAL A 3 5.34 -15.34 19.79
N LEU A 4 5.75 -14.07 19.74
CA LEU A 4 6.68 -13.54 18.72
C LEU A 4 8.05 -13.12 19.28
N GLU A 5 8.26 -13.22 20.59
CA GLU A 5 9.48 -12.68 21.24
C GLU A 5 10.78 -13.36 20.79
N ASP A 6 10.71 -14.66 20.43
CA ASP A 6 11.89 -15.47 20.04
C ASP A 6 11.91 -15.85 18.54
N ALA A 7 11.01 -15.30 17.72
CA ALA A 7 10.96 -15.60 16.29
C ALA A 7 11.64 -14.49 15.49
N ASP A 8 12.42 -14.87 14.47
CA ASP A 8 12.92 -13.93 13.48
C ASP A 8 11.72 -13.34 12.72
N HIS A 9 11.53 -12.02 12.82
CA HIS A 9 10.37 -11.32 12.28
C HIS A 9 10.80 -10.12 11.44
N ARG A 10 9.94 -9.73 10.51
CA ARG A 10 10.15 -8.51 9.72
C ARG A 10 9.91 -7.31 10.62
N ASP A 11 10.71 -6.26 10.43
CA ASP A 11 10.53 -4.98 11.11
C ASP A 11 9.20 -4.31 10.74
N TYR A 12 8.70 -4.59 9.53
CA TYR A 12 7.46 -4.03 9.01
C TYR A 12 6.48 -5.09 8.52
N ALA A 13 5.19 -4.84 8.79
CA ALA A 13 4.09 -5.53 8.12
C ALA A 13 3.45 -4.60 7.09
N ILE A 14 3.16 -5.15 5.90
CA ILE A 14 2.40 -4.44 4.87
C ILE A 14 1.10 -5.16 4.52
N ALA A 15 0.07 -4.38 4.21
CA ALA A 15 -1.23 -4.87 3.78
C ALA A 15 -1.83 -3.89 2.78
N GLY A 16 -2.84 -4.31 2.02
CA GLY A 16 -3.51 -3.39 1.11
C GLY A 16 -4.59 -4.07 0.30
N ARG A 17 -5.30 -3.26 -0.48
CA ARG A 17 -6.26 -3.72 -1.47
C ARG A 17 -5.82 -3.24 -2.84
N PHE A 18 -5.88 -4.12 -3.83
CA PHE A 18 -5.59 -3.75 -5.22
C PHE A 18 -6.37 -2.49 -5.60
N GLY A 19 -5.70 -1.53 -6.23
CA GLY A 19 -6.32 -0.28 -6.63
C GLY A 19 -6.52 0.75 -5.51
N LYS A 20 -6.22 0.44 -4.24
CA LYS A 20 -6.41 1.32 -3.08
C LYS A 20 -5.09 1.69 -2.39
N SER A 21 -5.18 2.13 -1.13
CA SER A 21 -4.03 2.42 -0.28
C SER A 21 -3.25 1.15 0.08
N VAL A 22 -1.97 1.35 0.38
CA VAL A 22 -1.10 0.34 0.99
C VAL A 22 -0.78 0.81 2.40
N THR A 23 -0.95 -0.11 3.34
CA THR A 23 -0.66 0.07 4.75
C THR A 23 0.74 -0.47 5.06
N VAL A 24 1.52 0.28 5.84
CA VAL A 24 2.74 -0.19 6.49
C VAL A 24 2.68 0.10 8.00
N THR A 25 3.23 -0.79 8.82
CA THR A 25 3.33 -0.59 10.27
C THR A 25 4.58 -1.24 10.85
N ASP A 26 5.20 -0.58 11.82
CA ASP A 26 6.28 -1.10 12.69
C ASP A 26 5.74 -1.60 14.05
N GLY A 27 4.42 -1.59 14.24
CA GLY A 27 3.75 -1.93 15.49
C GLY A 27 3.48 -0.74 16.43
N GLU A 28 4.19 0.37 16.29
CA GLU A 28 3.92 1.61 17.04
C GLU A 28 3.23 2.66 16.16
N TRP A 29 3.61 2.76 14.90
CA TRP A 29 3.08 3.67 13.91
C TRP A 29 2.43 2.90 12.76
N ILE A 30 1.38 3.48 12.21
CA ILE A 30 0.73 2.96 11.01
C ILE A 30 0.57 4.07 9.98
N LEU A 31 0.94 3.76 8.74
CA LEU A 31 0.75 4.63 7.58
C LEU A 31 -0.14 3.91 6.58
N HIS A 32 -1.26 4.52 6.22
CA HIS A 32 -2.06 4.17 5.05
C HIS A 32 -1.70 5.14 3.92
N GLN A 33 -0.80 4.72 3.03
CA GLN A 33 -0.38 5.53 1.89
C GLN A 33 -1.41 5.38 0.76
N SER A 34 -2.08 6.48 0.45
CA SER A 34 -3.00 6.55 -0.68
C SER A 34 -2.24 6.73 -2.00
N PRO A 35 -2.81 6.25 -3.12
CA PRO A 35 -2.27 6.54 -4.44
C PRO A 35 -2.38 8.03 -4.76
N VAL A 36 -1.50 8.52 -5.65
CA VAL A 36 -1.59 9.87 -6.20
C VAL A 36 -2.84 10.07 -7.03
N GLU A 37 -3.27 11.32 -7.21
CA GLU A 37 -4.38 11.67 -8.09
C GLU A 37 -4.07 11.27 -9.55
N GLY A 38 -5.08 10.77 -10.25
CA GLY A 38 -4.93 10.34 -11.65
C GLY A 38 -4.13 9.06 -11.84
N ASN A 39 -3.99 8.24 -10.80
CA ASN A 39 -3.28 6.97 -10.83
C ASN A 39 -4.07 5.86 -11.56
N GLU A 40 -4.21 6.07 -12.86
CA GLU A 40 -4.83 5.19 -13.85
C GLU A 40 -3.98 5.23 -15.13
N PRO A 41 -3.99 4.16 -15.95
CA PRO A 41 -4.70 2.90 -15.76
C PRO A 41 -4.03 1.94 -14.76
N LEU A 42 -4.81 1.03 -14.18
CA LEU A 42 -4.30 -0.09 -13.39
C LEU A 42 -4.13 -1.35 -14.21
N TYR A 43 -3.24 -2.24 -13.77
CA TYR A 43 -2.96 -3.46 -14.51
C TYR A 43 -3.02 -4.73 -13.65
N TRP A 44 -3.62 -5.79 -14.20
CA TRP A 44 -3.42 -7.16 -13.74
C TRP A 44 -2.45 -7.89 -14.65
N TYR A 45 -1.44 -8.52 -14.05
CA TYR A 45 -0.35 -9.20 -14.76
C TYR A 45 -0.60 -10.69 -14.98
N GLY A 46 -1.76 -11.21 -14.55
CA GLY A 46 -2.15 -12.61 -14.72
C GLY A 46 -2.96 -12.86 -15.99
N HIS A 47 -2.63 -13.92 -16.72
CA HIS A 47 -3.42 -14.40 -17.87
C HIS A 47 -4.76 -15.00 -17.46
N HIS A 48 -4.91 -15.44 -16.20
CA HIS A 48 -6.08 -16.22 -15.78
C HIS A 48 -7.38 -15.42 -15.87
N ASP A 49 -8.42 -16.06 -16.38
CA ASP A 49 -9.76 -15.48 -16.45
C ASP A 49 -10.49 -15.58 -15.11
N ALA A 50 -11.52 -14.76 -14.94
CA ALA A 50 -12.40 -14.79 -13.78
C ALA A 50 -13.31 -16.03 -13.81
N LYS A 51 -12.76 -17.20 -13.48
CA LYS A 51 -13.55 -18.45 -13.42
C LYS A 51 -14.70 -18.42 -12.41
N PHE A 52 -14.61 -17.55 -11.41
CA PHE A 52 -15.55 -17.50 -10.28
C PHE A 52 -16.23 -16.13 -10.10
N ILE A 53 -16.03 -15.19 -11.04
CA ILE A 53 -16.61 -13.84 -10.97
C ILE A 53 -17.39 -13.57 -12.26
N PRO A 54 -18.65 -13.11 -12.21
CA PRO A 54 -19.54 -13.05 -13.37
C PRO A 54 -19.33 -11.79 -14.23
N TYR A 55 -18.08 -11.36 -14.47
CA TYR A 55 -17.78 -10.29 -15.41
C TYR A 55 -16.51 -10.58 -16.21
N ASP A 56 -16.48 -10.05 -17.43
CA ASP A 56 -15.31 -10.14 -18.31
C ASP A 56 -14.17 -9.30 -17.76
N LEU A 57 -12.95 -9.85 -17.78
CA LEU A 57 -11.75 -9.15 -17.33
C LEU A 57 -11.11 -8.32 -18.45
N GLY A 58 -11.67 -8.37 -19.65
CA GLY A 58 -11.19 -7.64 -20.81
C GLY A 58 -9.93 -8.27 -21.42
N PRO A 59 -9.39 -7.62 -22.47
CA PRO A 59 -8.31 -8.18 -23.27
C PRO A 59 -7.02 -8.31 -22.45
N TYR A 60 -6.38 -9.48 -22.53
CA TYR A 60 -5.02 -9.70 -22.04
C TYR A 60 -4.04 -9.60 -23.21
N GLY A 61 -3.06 -8.71 -23.10
CA GLY A 61 -2.07 -8.48 -24.15
C GLY A 61 -0.81 -7.81 -23.59
N GLY A 62 0.36 -8.14 -24.15
CA GLY A 62 1.63 -7.58 -23.69
C GLY A 62 1.96 -7.90 -22.23
N GLY A 63 1.50 -9.04 -21.72
CA GLY A 63 1.77 -9.51 -20.35
C GLY A 63 0.85 -8.94 -19.27
N ARG A 64 -0.13 -8.12 -19.63
CA ARG A 64 -1.05 -7.47 -18.67
C ARG A 64 -2.44 -7.24 -19.27
N ARG A 65 -3.39 -6.85 -18.41
CA ARG A 65 -4.71 -6.32 -18.78
C ARG A 65 -5.03 -5.10 -17.96
N GLU A 66 -5.65 -4.11 -18.58
CA GLU A 66 -6.09 -2.88 -17.92
C GLU A 66 -7.32 -3.15 -17.03
N VAL A 67 -7.36 -2.50 -15.88
CA VAL A 67 -8.43 -2.65 -14.90
C VAL A 67 -8.96 -1.28 -14.53
N ASP A 68 -10.25 -1.09 -14.75
CA ASP A 68 -10.98 0.02 -14.15
C ASP A 68 -11.34 -0.36 -12.71
N CYS A 69 -10.61 0.23 -11.76
CA CYS A 69 -10.87 0.05 -10.34
C CYS A 69 -10.85 1.41 -9.68
N GLU A 70 -12.05 1.94 -9.43
CA GLU A 70 -12.23 3.19 -8.69
C GLU A 70 -11.41 3.13 -7.40
N SER A 71 -10.53 4.10 -7.15
CA SER A 71 -9.85 4.26 -5.86
C SER A 71 -10.78 4.88 -4.81
N TRP A 72 -10.42 4.86 -3.53
CA TRP A 72 -11.14 5.68 -2.54
C TRP A 72 -10.46 7.04 -2.44
N ALA A 73 -11.26 8.11 -2.34
CA ALA A 73 -10.77 9.46 -2.08
C ALA A 73 -10.35 9.64 -0.61
N THR A 74 -9.57 8.69 -0.10
CA THR A 74 -9.04 8.75 1.27
C THR A 74 -7.67 9.40 1.20
N PRO A 75 -7.38 10.43 2.01
CA PRO A 75 -6.04 10.98 2.08
C PRO A 75 -5.06 9.95 2.65
N THR A 76 -3.77 10.17 2.43
CA THR A 76 -2.74 9.46 3.20
C THR A 76 -2.95 9.71 4.68
N TRP A 77 -2.87 8.64 5.47
CA TRP A 77 -3.25 8.65 6.89
C TRP A 77 -2.13 8.09 7.75
N LEU A 78 -1.65 8.88 8.71
CA LEU A 78 -0.61 8.49 9.67
C LEU A 78 -1.18 8.53 11.09
N SER A 79 -0.99 7.48 11.88
CA SER A 79 -1.41 7.45 13.29
C SER A 79 -0.37 6.80 14.20
N ASP A 80 -0.26 7.30 15.43
CA ASP A 80 0.51 6.69 16.52
C ASP A 80 -0.40 5.73 17.30
N LYS A 81 -0.17 4.42 17.17
CA LYS A 81 -1.01 3.38 17.77
C LYS A 81 -0.91 3.30 19.29
N ARG A 82 0.13 3.91 19.88
CA ARG A 82 0.33 3.91 21.35
C ARG A 82 -0.69 4.82 22.04
N ASP A 83 -0.99 5.96 21.42
CA ASP A 83 -1.93 6.94 21.92
C ASP A 83 -3.31 6.85 21.25
N ASP A 84 -3.35 6.40 19.99
CA ASP A 84 -4.56 6.26 19.18
C ASP A 84 -4.66 4.87 18.53
N PRO A 85 -4.98 3.82 19.31
CA PRO A 85 -5.10 2.46 18.79
C PRO A 85 -6.25 2.29 17.79
N ASN A 86 -7.15 3.27 17.66
CA ASN A 86 -8.27 3.23 16.72
C ASN A 86 -8.07 4.14 15.49
N GLU A 87 -6.92 4.80 15.37
CA GLU A 87 -6.55 5.61 14.19
C GLU A 87 -7.58 6.71 13.88
N LEU A 88 -8.12 7.36 14.91
CA LEU A 88 -9.11 8.41 14.81
C LEU A 88 -8.52 9.78 14.41
N VAL A 89 -7.21 9.97 14.58
CA VAL A 89 -6.51 11.22 14.27
C VAL A 89 -5.45 11.00 13.19
N ASN A 90 -5.54 11.80 12.13
CA ASN A 90 -4.52 11.83 11.08
C ASN A 90 -3.41 12.83 11.44
N LEU A 91 -2.20 12.32 11.61
CA LEU A 91 -1.01 13.07 11.97
C LEU A 91 -0.10 13.37 10.76
N ALA A 92 -0.53 13.07 9.53
CA ALA A 92 0.31 13.19 8.33
C ALA A 92 0.86 14.61 8.15
N ASP A 93 0.02 15.64 8.32
CA ASP A 93 0.42 17.05 8.19
C ASP A 93 1.18 17.56 9.41
N GLU A 94 0.86 17.04 10.60
CA GLU A 94 1.45 17.47 11.87
C GLU A 94 2.84 16.86 12.14
N ARG A 95 3.12 15.71 11.54
CA ARG A 95 4.35 14.93 11.74
C ARG A 95 5.01 14.59 10.41
N PRO A 96 5.41 15.59 9.59
CA PRO A 96 5.96 15.37 8.26
C PRO A 96 7.23 14.51 8.28
N ASP A 97 8.09 14.65 9.30
CA ASP A 97 9.31 13.84 9.42
C ASP A 97 8.99 12.36 9.64
N LYS A 98 7.99 12.04 10.47
CA LYS A 98 7.58 10.64 10.73
C LYS A 98 6.79 10.08 9.56
N LEU A 99 5.98 10.89 8.88
CA LEU A 99 5.37 10.52 7.60
C LEU A 99 6.46 10.11 6.60
N ARG A 100 7.50 10.92 6.48
CA ARG A 100 8.63 10.70 5.57
C ARG A 100 9.37 9.40 5.88
N GLU A 101 9.63 9.16 7.16
CA GLU A 101 10.23 7.92 7.67
C GLU A 101 9.39 6.69 7.31
N MET A 102 8.08 6.71 7.57
CA MET A 102 7.20 5.58 7.24
C MET A 102 7.05 5.36 5.72
N GLN A 103 7.13 6.43 4.91
CA GLN A 103 7.16 6.32 3.45
C GLN A 103 8.46 5.68 2.94
N VAL A 104 9.61 6.00 3.54
CA VAL A 104 10.89 5.32 3.26
C VAL A 104 10.76 3.84 3.56
N ALA A 105 10.25 3.49 4.74
CA ALA A 105 10.06 2.10 5.14
C ALA A 105 9.14 1.34 4.19
N LEU A 106 8.04 1.95 3.74
CA LEU A 106 7.15 1.37 2.73
C LEU A 106 7.87 1.16 1.40
N ARG A 107 8.63 2.16 0.93
CA ARG A 107 9.40 2.07 -0.33
C ARG A 107 10.39 0.92 -0.27
N GLU A 108 11.18 0.84 0.79
CA GLU A 108 12.19 -0.21 1.00
C GLU A 108 11.54 -1.60 1.10
N THR A 109 10.46 -1.72 1.86
CA THR A 109 9.72 -2.99 1.97
C THR A 109 9.16 -3.44 0.62
N LEU A 110 8.67 -2.52 -0.22
CA LEU A 110 8.18 -2.86 -1.57
C LEU A 110 9.31 -3.30 -2.49
N VAL A 111 10.47 -2.64 -2.42
CA VAL A 111 11.66 -3.03 -3.19
C VAL A 111 12.16 -4.42 -2.76
N ASP A 112 12.24 -4.69 -1.46
CA ASP A 112 12.68 -5.98 -0.92
C ASP A 112 11.73 -7.14 -1.27
N LEU A 113 10.48 -6.83 -1.60
CA LEU A 113 9.47 -7.78 -2.05
C LEU A 113 9.40 -7.93 -3.57
N ASP A 114 10.33 -7.31 -4.31
CA ASP A 114 10.34 -7.26 -5.78
C ASP A 114 8.99 -6.75 -6.34
N ALA A 115 8.36 -5.79 -5.66
CA ALA A 115 7.13 -5.18 -6.15
C ALA A 115 7.40 -4.41 -7.47
N PRO A 116 6.42 -4.37 -8.39
CA PRO A 116 6.57 -3.60 -9.63
C PRO A 116 6.93 -2.14 -9.38
N ASP A 117 7.91 -1.62 -10.12
CA ASP A 117 8.42 -0.24 -9.97
C ASP A 117 7.31 0.83 -10.02
N GLU A 118 6.31 0.62 -10.89
CA GLU A 118 5.14 1.50 -11.04
C GLU A 118 4.33 1.66 -9.75
N GLN A 119 4.43 0.71 -8.81
CA GLN A 119 3.78 0.81 -7.50
C GLN A 119 4.36 1.98 -6.68
N LEU A 120 5.66 2.29 -6.83
CA LEU A 120 6.31 3.41 -6.15
C LEU A 120 5.82 4.76 -6.70
N ASP A 121 5.63 4.84 -8.02
CA ASP A 121 5.08 6.03 -8.69
C ASP A 121 3.61 6.23 -8.31
N ARG A 122 2.83 5.14 -8.36
CA ARG A 122 1.43 5.10 -7.97
C ARG A 122 1.21 5.65 -6.56
N LEU A 123 2.06 5.27 -5.62
CA LEU A 123 1.96 5.68 -4.22
C LEU A 123 2.62 7.03 -3.94
N GLY A 124 3.29 7.64 -4.92
CA GLY A 124 3.98 8.92 -4.77
C GLY A 124 5.22 8.85 -3.87
N ILE A 125 5.82 7.67 -3.71
CA ILE A 125 6.92 7.40 -2.77
C ILE A 125 8.22 7.01 -3.48
N ARG A 126 8.33 7.17 -4.80
CA ARG A 126 9.59 6.88 -5.52
C ARG A 126 10.78 7.66 -4.97
N ASN A 127 10.54 8.95 -4.70
CA ASN A 127 11.54 9.84 -4.09
C ASN A 127 11.32 9.98 -2.58
N ALA A 128 10.60 9.01 -2.00
CA ALA A 128 10.68 8.81 -0.58
C ALA A 128 12.13 8.41 -0.22
#